data_AF-X0ZC68-F1
#
_entry.id   AF-X0ZC68-F1
#
_cell.length_a   1.000
_cell.length_b   1.000
_cell.length_c   1.000
_cell.angle_alpha   90.00
_cell.angle_beta   90.00
_cell.angle_gamma   90.00
#
_symmetry.space_group_name_H-M   'P 1'
#
loop_
_entity.id
_entity.type
_entity.pdbx_description
1 polymer ?
#
loop_
_entity_poly.entity_id
_entity_poly.type
_entity_poly.pdbx_seq_one_letter_code
_entity_poly.pdbx_strand_id
1 'polypeptide(L)'
;MESDIETLEEKIKADASEKATALARMQSKLFLERIFDPYMHGVCKVWGVRPEVGLRLLIEEKTTFGTIAKNNPEALAELISQPEIQVIVAIASPLRDVSDEWIQEKMDILFDVMVDIRPELARVIVETPGGSEWFSNSLKGLRNVLFGKPTLYRETP
;
A
#
# COMPACT_ATOMS: atom_id res chain seq x y z
N MET A 1 -17.75 38.67 18.68
CA MET A 1 -16.45 38.27 19.26
C MET A 1 -16.37 36.77 19.48
N GLU A 2 -17.18 36.14 20.35
CA GLU A 2 -17.17 34.67 20.52
C GLU A 2 -17.60 33.92 19.24
N SER A 3 -18.67 34.37 18.58
CA SER A 3 -19.13 33.81 17.29
C SER A 3 -18.09 33.94 16.16
N ASP A 4 -17.25 34.99 16.19
CA ASP A 4 -16.20 35.19 15.18
C ASP A 4 -15.01 34.24 15.41
N ILE A 5 -14.71 33.95 16.69
CA ILE A 5 -13.65 33.00 17.10
C ILE A 5 -14.07 31.57 16.75
N GLU A 6 -15.30 31.17 17.07
CA GLU A 6 -15.82 29.84 16.75
C GLU A 6 -15.83 29.58 15.24
N THR A 7 -16.25 30.57 14.44
CA THR A 7 -16.21 30.49 12.97
C THR A 7 -14.77 30.38 12.42
N LEU A 8 -13.81 31.08 13.04
CA LEU A 8 -12.39 30.99 12.66
C LEU A 8 -11.80 29.62 13.01
N GLU A 9 -12.14 29.08 14.19
CA GLU A 9 -11.69 27.75 14.62
C GLU A 9 -12.24 26.63 13.72
N GLU A 10 -13.51 26.72 13.32
CA GLU A 10 -14.12 25.78 12.37
C GLU A 10 -13.41 25.82 11.00
N LYS A 11 -13.12 27.01 10.48
CA LYS A 11 -12.38 27.17 9.21
C LYS A 11 -10.96 26.60 9.30
N ILE A 12 -10.25 26.85 10.41
CA ILE A 12 -8.90 26.30 10.62
C ILE A 12 -8.95 24.76 10.67
N LYS A 13 -9.94 24.18 11.35
CA LYS A 13 -10.13 22.72 11.41
C LYS A 13 -10.45 22.14 10.04
N ALA A 14 -11.32 22.79 9.27
CA ALA A 14 -11.66 22.37 7.91
C ALA A 14 -10.43 22.41 6.98
N ASP A 15 -9.68 23.51 6.97
CA ASP A 15 -8.45 23.66 6.16
C ASP A 15 -7.39 22.62 6.55
N ALA A 16 -7.23 22.33 7.84
CA ALA A 16 -6.32 21.30 8.31
C ALA A 16 -6.76 19.90 7.86
N SER A 17 -8.06 19.60 7.91
CA SER A 17 -8.63 18.34 7.45
C SER A 17 -8.47 18.15 5.94
N GLU A 18 -8.68 19.21 5.16
CA GLU A 18 -8.53 19.18 3.70
C GLU A 18 -7.06 18.93 3.32
N LYS A 19 -6.11 19.64 3.96
CA LYS A 19 -4.67 19.41 3.75
C LYS A 19 -4.24 17.99 4.12
N ALA A 20 -4.75 17.45 5.24
CA ALA A 20 -4.48 16.09 5.65
C ALA A 20 -5.02 15.06 4.64
N THR A 21 -6.21 15.30 4.10
CA THR A 21 -6.82 14.46 3.06
C THR A 21 -6.03 14.53 1.75
N ALA A 22 -5.61 15.72 1.32
CA ALA A 22 -4.79 15.90 0.13
C ALA A 22 -3.43 15.21 0.26
N LEU A 23 -2.77 15.34 1.42
CA LEU A 23 -1.52 14.64 1.72
C LEU A 23 -1.72 13.12 1.69
N ALA A 24 -2.80 12.62 2.32
CA ALA A 24 -3.11 11.19 2.31
C ALA A 24 -3.34 10.66 0.90
N ARG A 25 -4.11 11.38 0.06
CA ARG A 25 -4.30 11.01 -1.36
C ARG A 25 -2.99 10.97 -2.13
N MET A 26 -2.10 11.95 -1.92
CA MET A 26 -0.78 11.95 -2.56
C MET A 26 0.09 10.76 -2.11
N GLN A 27 0.11 10.47 -0.81
CA GLN A 27 0.83 9.32 -0.26
C GLN A 27 0.26 7.99 -0.78
N SER A 28 -1.07 7.84 -0.78
CA SER A 28 -1.76 6.68 -1.36
C SER A 28 -1.42 6.50 -2.84
N LYS A 29 -1.41 7.58 -3.62
CA LYS A 29 -1.05 7.52 -5.04
C LYS A 29 0.39 7.06 -5.26
N LEU A 30 1.34 7.61 -4.49
CA LEU A 30 2.73 7.16 -4.53
C LEU A 30 2.84 5.67 -4.16
N PHE A 31 2.14 5.23 -3.11
CA PHE A 31 2.17 3.84 -2.67
C PHE A 31 1.67 2.91 -3.77
N LEU A 32 0.52 3.24 -4.37
CA LEU A 32 -0.11 2.34 -5.32
C LEU A 32 0.57 2.34 -6.68
N GLU A 33 0.94 3.50 -7.22
CA GLU A 33 1.57 3.60 -8.54
C GLU A 33 3.03 3.14 -8.55
N ARG A 34 3.77 3.38 -7.46
CA ARG A 34 5.22 3.11 -7.43
C ARG A 34 5.56 1.78 -6.81
N ILE A 35 4.72 1.25 -5.92
CA ILE A 35 5.00 0.00 -5.22
C ILE A 35 4.01 -1.10 -5.62
N PHE A 36 2.73 -0.91 -5.31
CA PHE A 36 1.73 -1.98 -5.47
C PHE A 36 1.62 -2.44 -6.93
N ASP A 37 1.39 -1.50 -7.85
CA ASP A 37 1.11 -1.81 -9.24
C ASP A 37 2.31 -2.45 -9.96
N PRO A 38 3.56 -1.95 -9.83
CA PRO A 38 4.73 -2.63 -10.37
C PRO A 38 4.94 -4.03 -9.80
N TYR A 39 4.73 -4.21 -8.49
CA TYR A 39 4.89 -5.52 -7.86
C TYR A 39 3.83 -6.52 -8.37
N MET A 40 2.57 -6.10 -8.45
CA MET A 40 1.47 -6.90 -9.01
C MET A 40 1.75 -7.31 -10.45
N HIS A 41 2.20 -6.37 -11.29
CA HIS A 41 2.59 -6.65 -12.67
C HIS A 41 3.76 -7.63 -12.76
N GLY A 42 4.77 -7.46 -11.91
CA GLY A 42 5.93 -8.36 -11.85
C GLY A 42 5.53 -9.79 -11.52
N VAL A 43 4.75 -9.98 -10.45
CA VAL A 43 4.24 -11.30 -10.03
C VAL A 43 3.41 -11.94 -11.14
N CYS A 44 2.46 -11.20 -11.73
CA CYS A 44 1.63 -11.71 -12.81
C CYS A 44 2.39 -12.08 -14.07
N LYS A 45 3.43 -11.31 -14.42
CA LYS A 45 4.29 -11.60 -15.57
C LYS A 45 5.00 -12.95 -15.40
N VAL A 46 5.50 -13.25 -14.20
CA VAL A 46 6.15 -14.55 -13.90
C VAL A 46 5.15 -15.70 -14.03
N TRP A 47 3.91 -15.49 -13.62
CA TRP A 47 2.85 -16.50 -13.68
C TRP A 47 2.18 -16.62 -15.06
N GLY A 48 2.48 -15.72 -16.00
CA GLY A 48 1.86 -15.70 -17.33
C GLY A 48 0.37 -15.35 -17.31
N VAL A 49 -0.10 -14.62 -16.29
CA VAL A 49 -1.51 -14.23 -16.14
C VAL A 49 -1.67 -12.72 -16.21
N ARG A 50 -2.90 -12.26 -16.48
CA ARG A 50 -3.23 -10.83 -16.37
C ARG A 50 -3.32 -10.38 -14.90
N PRO A 51 -3.02 -9.12 -14.57
CA PRO A 51 -3.10 -8.57 -13.21
C PRO A 51 -4.40 -8.89 -12.46
N GLU A 52 -5.56 -8.80 -13.12
CA GLU A 52 -6.87 -9.04 -12.51
C GLU A 52 -7.04 -10.51 -12.09
N VAL A 53 -6.52 -11.42 -12.91
CA VAL A 53 -6.58 -12.87 -12.65
C VAL A 53 -5.63 -13.23 -11.51
N GLY A 54 -4.39 -12.74 -11.57
CA GLY A 54 -3.42 -12.98 -10.49
C GLY A 54 -3.88 -12.39 -9.16
N LEU A 55 -4.45 -11.19 -9.17
CA LEU A 55 -5.00 -10.55 -7.98
C LEU A 55 -6.13 -11.38 -7.37
N ARG A 56 -7.06 -11.89 -8.18
CA ARG A 56 -8.13 -12.76 -7.69
C ARG A 56 -7.58 -14.03 -7.03
N LEU A 57 -6.62 -14.70 -7.67
CA LEU A 57 -5.96 -15.88 -7.11
C LEU A 57 -5.30 -15.58 -5.77
N LEU A 58 -4.56 -14.46 -5.68
CA LEU A 58 -3.91 -14.03 -4.44
C LEU A 58 -4.93 -13.82 -3.31
N ILE A 59 -6.09 -13.21 -3.61
CA ILE A 59 -7.15 -12.99 -2.63
C ILE A 59 -7.77 -14.32 -2.19
N GLU A 60 -8.13 -15.18 -3.14
CA GLU A 60 -8.76 -16.48 -2.89
C GLU A 60 -7.85 -17.41 -2.06
N GLU A 61 -6.55 -17.43 -2.35
CA GLU A 61 -5.55 -18.18 -1.61
C GLU A 61 -5.13 -17.51 -0.30
N LYS A 62 -5.59 -16.27 -0.05
CA LYS A 62 -5.16 -15.43 1.08
C LYS A 62 -3.65 -15.17 1.11
N THR A 63 -3.02 -15.26 -0.05
CA THR A 63 -1.58 -15.05 -0.25
C THR A 63 -1.35 -13.54 -0.43
N THR A 64 -0.79 -12.89 0.59
CA THR A 64 -0.39 -11.48 0.53
C THR A 64 1.04 -11.33 0.01
N PHE A 65 1.40 -10.13 -0.45
CA PHE A 65 2.79 -9.86 -0.86
C PHE A 65 3.80 -10.02 0.27
N GLY A 66 3.43 -9.69 1.51
CA GLY A 66 4.26 -9.95 2.68
C GLY A 66 4.52 -11.44 2.88
N THR A 67 3.50 -12.29 2.68
CA THR A 67 3.67 -13.76 2.77
C THR A 67 4.50 -14.32 1.62
N ILE A 68 4.36 -13.80 0.39
CA ILE A 68 5.20 -14.21 -0.76
C ILE A 68 6.67 -13.88 -0.47
N ALA A 69 6.94 -12.65 -0.05
CA ALA A 69 8.28 -12.19 0.24
C ALA A 69 8.93 -13.00 1.38
N LYS A 70 8.18 -13.29 2.45
CA LYS A 70 8.64 -14.14 3.56
C LYS A 70 9.02 -15.55 3.11
N ASN A 71 8.26 -16.12 2.17
CA ASN A 71 8.50 -17.47 1.67
C ASN A 71 9.59 -17.54 0.59
N ASN A 72 10.07 -16.39 0.08
CA ASN A 72 11.06 -16.31 -1.01
C ASN A 72 12.17 -15.28 -0.68
N PRO A 73 12.95 -15.48 0.39
CA PRO A 73 13.91 -14.48 0.87
C PRO A 73 15.05 -14.21 -0.12
N GLU A 74 15.51 -15.21 -0.86
CA GLU A 74 16.58 -15.07 -1.85
C GLU A 74 16.13 -14.23 -3.06
N ALA A 75 14.95 -14.53 -3.60
CA ALA A 75 14.34 -13.74 -4.68
C ALA A 75 14.07 -12.30 -4.25
N LEU A 76 13.70 -12.10 -2.98
CA LEU A 76 13.52 -10.76 -2.43
C LEU A 76 14.85 -10.00 -2.34
N ALA A 77 15.91 -10.64 -1.85
CA ALA A 77 17.23 -10.04 -1.75
C ALA A 77 17.76 -9.63 -3.14
N GLU A 78 17.57 -10.49 -4.14
CA GLU A 78 17.90 -10.20 -5.54
C GLU A 78 17.08 -9.01 -6.06
N LEU A 79 15.76 -9.01 -5.86
CA LEU A 79 14.89 -7.92 -6.30
C LEU A 79 15.29 -6.57 -5.69
N ILE A 80 15.50 -6.50 -4.37
CA ILE A 80 15.90 -5.27 -3.68
C ILE A 80 17.28 -4.80 -4.16
N SER A 81 18.16 -5.70 -4.60
CA SER A 81 19.48 -5.33 -5.11
C SER A 81 19.45 -4.63 -6.47
N GLN A 82 18.32 -4.69 -7.21
CA GLN A 82 18.20 -4.09 -8.53
C GLN A 82 18.16 -2.54 -8.45
N PRO A 83 18.95 -1.82 -9.25
CA PRO A 83 18.99 -0.35 -9.24
C PRO A 83 17.63 0.31 -9.43
N GLU A 84 16.78 -0.26 -10.29
CA GLU A 84 15.43 0.23 -10.57
C GLU A 84 14.54 0.14 -9.32
N ILE A 85 14.69 -0.94 -8.55
CA ILE A 85 13.97 -1.12 -7.29
C ILE A 85 14.49 -0.16 -6.23
N GLN A 86 15.80 0.10 -6.17
CA GLN A 86 16.38 1.11 -5.27
C GLN A 86 15.85 2.52 -5.56
N VAL A 87 15.66 2.88 -6.84
CA VAL A 87 15.04 4.15 -7.24
C VAL A 87 13.57 4.21 -6.77
N ILE A 88 12.81 3.13 -6.95
CA ILE A 88 11.42 3.05 -6.47
C ILE A 88 11.36 3.21 -4.95
N VAL A 89 12.22 2.52 -4.21
CA VAL A 89 12.33 2.62 -2.74
C VAL A 89 12.67 4.03 -2.31
N ALA A 90 13.57 4.73 -3.02
CA ALA A 90 13.92 6.11 -2.73
C ALA A 90 12.73 7.06 -2.94
N ILE A 91 12.01 6.94 -4.06
CA ILE A 91 10.79 7.72 -4.34
C ILE A 91 9.71 7.46 -3.29
N ALA A 92 9.56 6.20 -2.89
CA ALA A 92 8.57 5.78 -1.91
C ALA A 92 9.02 6.00 -0.45
N SER A 93 10.21 6.55 -0.21
CA SER A 93 10.73 6.77 1.14
C SER A 93 9.81 7.55 2.09
N PRO A 94 8.96 8.51 1.66
CA PRO A 94 7.99 9.14 2.56
C PRO A 94 6.95 8.16 3.14
N LEU A 95 6.83 6.96 2.56
CA LEU A 95 5.91 5.91 3.00
C LEU A 95 6.53 4.98 4.04
N ARG A 96 7.84 5.13 4.32
CA ARG A 96 8.54 4.38 5.38
C ARG A 96 7.92 4.59 6.75
N ASP A 97 7.51 5.82 7.03
CA ASP A 97 7.03 6.24 8.36
C ASP A 97 5.50 6.11 8.48
N VAL A 98 4.82 5.59 7.46
CA VAL A 98 3.39 5.31 7.49
C VAL A 98 3.12 4.10 8.38
N SER A 99 2.34 4.29 9.45
CA SER A 99 2.02 3.20 10.40
C SER A 99 0.95 2.25 9.86
N ASP A 100 0.79 1.08 10.52
CA ASP A 100 -0.28 0.13 10.18
C ASP A 100 -1.66 0.74 10.44
N GLU A 101 -1.78 1.54 11.50
CA GLU A 101 -2.97 2.29 11.85
C GLU A 101 -3.29 3.31 10.76
N TRP A 102 -2.30 4.03 10.24
CA TRP A 102 -2.52 4.96 9.13
C TRP A 102 -3.06 4.24 7.89
N ILE A 103 -2.48 3.08 7.51
CA ILE A 103 -2.98 2.30 6.36
C ILE A 103 -4.44 1.92 6.60
N GLN A 104 -4.76 1.48 7.81
CA GLN A 104 -6.12 1.08 8.19
C GLN A 104 -7.10 2.26 8.18
N GLU A 105 -6.73 3.40 8.77
CA GLU A 105 -7.54 4.61 8.87
C GLU A 105 -7.76 5.28 7.51
N LYS A 106 -6.82 5.09 6.56
CA LYS A 106 -6.87 5.68 5.23
C LYS A 106 -7.28 4.70 4.14
N MET A 107 -7.86 3.55 4.50
CA MET A 107 -8.30 2.55 3.53
C MET A 107 -9.28 3.11 2.51
N ASP A 108 -10.23 3.95 2.92
CA ASP A 108 -11.19 4.56 1.99
C ASP A 108 -10.47 5.44 0.95
N ILE A 109 -9.50 6.24 1.39
CA ILE A 109 -8.68 7.08 0.50
C ILE A 109 -7.79 6.21 -0.40
N LEU A 110 -7.18 5.15 0.13
CA LEU A 110 -6.39 4.20 -0.64
C LEU A 110 -7.25 3.53 -1.73
N PHE A 111 -8.48 3.16 -1.41
CA PHE A 111 -9.42 2.59 -2.36
C PHE A 111 -9.86 3.60 -3.41
N ASP A 112 -10.22 4.82 -3.02
CA ASP A 112 -10.58 5.88 -3.97
C ASP A 112 -9.45 6.11 -4.98
N VAL A 113 -8.22 6.23 -4.48
CA VAL A 113 -7.06 6.38 -5.35
C VAL A 113 -6.88 5.15 -6.24
N MET A 114 -7.06 3.94 -5.72
CA MET A 114 -6.98 2.70 -6.50
C MET A 114 -8.03 2.66 -7.63
N VAL A 115 -9.26 3.10 -7.35
CA VAL A 115 -10.32 3.26 -8.36
C VAL A 115 -9.90 4.25 -9.43
N ASP A 116 -9.30 5.38 -9.04
CA ASP A 116 -8.86 6.42 -9.98
C ASP A 116 -7.74 5.93 -10.93
N ILE A 117 -6.77 5.18 -10.42
CA ILE A 117 -5.56 4.80 -11.19
C ILE A 117 -5.65 3.40 -11.83
N ARG A 118 -6.40 2.48 -11.23
CA ARG A 118 -6.49 1.07 -11.61
C ARG A 118 -7.90 0.52 -11.29
N PRO A 119 -8.95 1.02 -11.98
CA PRO A 119 -10.34 0.70 -11.68
C PRO A 119 -10.65 -0.80 -11.74
N GLU A 120 -10.04 -1.53 -12.68
CA GLU A 120 -10.24 -2.99 -12.80
C GLU A 120 -9.66 -3.76 -11.61
N LEU A 121 -8.51 -3.35 -11.08
CA LEU A 121 -7.94 -3.97 -9.88
C LEU A 121 -8.76 -3.64 -8.64
N ALA A 122 -9.21 -2.38 -8.51
CA ALA A 122 -10.11 -1.96 -7.44
C ALA A 122 -11.39 -2.81 -7.43
N ARG A 123 -11.97 -3.02 -8.62
CA ARG A 123 -13.15 -3.85 -8.81
C ARG A 123 -12.91 -5.29 -8.34
N VAL A 124 -11.80 -5.91 -8.74
CA VAL A 124 -11.47 -7.28 -8.27
C VAL A 124 -11.37 -7.35 -6.75
N ILE A 125 -10.76 -6.35 -6.10
CA ILE A 125 -10.63 -6.30 -4.64
C ILE A 125 -12.01 -6.25 -3.97
N VAL A 126 -12.92 -5.42 -4.48
CA VAL A 126 -14.25 -5.24 -3.90
C VAL A 126 -15.17 -6.42 -4.17
N GLU A 127 -15.10 -7.01 -5.37
CA GLU A 127 -15.98 -8.11 -5.78
C GLU A 127 -15.54 -9.48 -5.22
N THR A 128 -14.28 -9.63 -4.80
CA THR A 128 -13.76 -10.90 -4.27
C THR A 128 -13.93 -10.95 -2.75
N PRO A 129 -14.58 -11.99 -2.17
CA PRO A 129 -14.73 -12.12 -0.72
C PRO A 129 -13.39 -12.04 0.02
N GLY A 130 -13.30 -11.15 1.02
CA GLY A 130 -12.08 -10.92 1.79
C GLY A 130 -11.05 -10.00 1.10
N GLY A 131 -11.35 -9.46 -0.08
CA GLY A 131 -10.39 -8.63 -0.83
C GLY A 131 -9.95 -7.37 -0.10
N SER A 132 -10.84 -6.67 0.61
CA SER A 132 -10.45 -5.44 1.36
C SER A 132 -9.47 -5.72 2.51
N GLU A 133 -9.66 -6.82 3.22
CA GLU A 133 -8.72 -7.27 4.25
C GLU A 133 -7.39 -7.70 3.62
N TRP A 134 -7.46 -8.47 2.53
CA TRP A 134 -6.29 -8.87 1.76
C TRP A 134 -5.48 -7.66 1.28
N PHE A 135 -6.16 -6.60 0.80
CA PHE A 135 -5.53 -5.41 0.29
C PHE A 135 -4.80 -4.65 1.40
N SER A 136 -5.47 -4.38 2.53
CA SER A 136 -4.84 -3.75 3.70
C SER A 136 -3.59 -4.52 4.16
N ASN A 137 -3.71 -5.85 4.30
CA ASN A 137 -2.60 -6.70 4.72
C ASN A 137 -1.46 -6.75 3.70
N SER A 138 -1.78 -6.71 2.41
CA SER A 138 -0.78 -6.67 1.34
C SER A 138 -0.02 -5.35 1.29
N LEU A 139 -0.68 -4.21 1.53
CA LEU A 139 -0.02 -2.91 1.63
C LEU A 139 0.93 -2.87 2.84
N LYS A 140 0.48 -3.33 4.03
CA LYS A 140 1.34 -3.46 5.22
C LYS A 140 2.54 -4.36 4.95
N GLY A 141 2.31 -5.51 4.30
CA GLY A 141 3.34 -6.45 3.89
C GLY A 141 4.37 -5.81 2.95
N LEU A 142 3.93 -5.14 1.89
CA LEU A 142 4.82 -4.45 0.94
C LEU A 142 5.65 -3.36 1.63
N ARG A 143 5.04 -2.53 2.48
CA ARG A 143 5.78 -1.51 3.25
C ARG A 143 6.89 -2.17 4.08
N ASN A 144 6.57 -3.25 4.78
CA ASN A 144 7.54 -3.98 5.61
C ASN A 144 8.63 -4.65 4.77
N VAL A 145 8.30 -5.15 3.59
CA VAL A 145 9.27 -5.72 2.66
C VAL A 145 10.26 -4.67 2.16
N LEU A 146 9.80 -3.46 1.86
CA LEU A 146 10.64 -2.39 1.30
C LEU A 146 11.39 -1.57 2.35
N PHE A 147 10.79 -1.37 3.52
CA PHE A 147 11.28 -0.43 4.53
C PHE A 147 11.43 -1.03 5.92
N GLY A 148 10.95 -2.25 6.14
CA GLY A 148 11.12 -2.95 7.39
C GLY A 148 12.60 -3.16 7.68
N LYS A 149 12.97 -3.00 8.95
CA LYS A 149 14.26 -3.48 9.40
C LYS A 149 14.18 -5.02 9.43
N PRO A 150 15.17 -5.75 8.91
CA PRO A 150 15.20 -7.19 9.05
C PRO A 150 15.18 -7.55 10.54
N THR A 151 14.08 -8.10 11.03
CA THR A 151 14.06 -8.82 12.31
C THR A 151 14.54 -10.25 12.06
N LEU A 152 15.71 -10.41 11.44
CA LEU A 152 16.33 -11.72 11.21
C LEU A 152 16.96 -12.31 12.49
N TYR A 153 16.83 -11.64 13.64
CA TYR A 153 17.33 -12.12 14.93
C TYR A 153 16.33 -11.89 16.05
N ARG A 154 15.32 -12.76 16.14
CA ARG A 154 14.80 -13.30 17.41
C ARG A 154 14.20 -14.68 17.15
N GLU A 155 15.04 -15.63 16.77
CA GLU A 155 14.96 -16.91 17.46
C GLU A 155 15.76 -16.73 18.75
N THR A 156 15.11 -16.86 19.90
CA THR A 156 15.76 -17.25 21.16
C THR A 156 14.72 -17.37 22.26
N PRO A 157 14.85 -18.35 23.18
CA PRO A 157 15.37 -19.72 23.09
C PRO A 157 14.24 -20.77 23.03
#